data_AF-A0A9N7H1U9-F1
#
_entry.id   AF-A0A9N7H1U9-F1
#
_cell.length_a   1.000
_cell.length_b   1.000
_cell.length_c   1.000
_cell.angle_alpha   90.00
_cell.angle_beta   90.00
_cell.angle_gamma   90.00
#
_symmetry.space_group_name_H-M   'P 1'
#
loop_
_entity.id
_entity.type
_entity.pdbx_description
1 polymer ?
#
loop_
_entity_poly.entity_id
_entity_poly.type
_entity_poly.pdbx_seq_one_letter_code
_entity_poly.pdbx_strand_id
1 'polypeptide(L)'
;MLIYICEKPCKSDATKAEDILRIHPDRLNESFDPFLKDLNAQDAQGFIECLWTTRHQFDQWVMKRIPDADNNLYCVPITPEHEEDKKSKISRTMPGRDGTPVGYTALTQLQSVRYCTGEHAMQYWLTPFLGRLCKNDIEDVGQVTKLLKTIDNQLSCAQDQKKASFDLLSGTHYSEIQEAEIVITDMMKRQYPRISHYWFQKLEYILWNNAERGPFPTYLEKDKFKAYRITSKNSVEHIFPQNPTFSNDIHKDILDGFGNLALINPSENSTYSNRIIIEKKEMFLEKPKYDSLKLAHMFFTIRNKPYSDLGEKDIIQHKNEMEYFIRQYYGIIA
;
A
#
# COMPACT_ATOMS: atom_id res chain seq x y z
N MET A 1 3.97 -13.37 11.59
CA MET A 1 3.64 -13.21 10.15
C MET A 1 3.38 -14.61 9.63
N LEU A 2 2.10 -14.96 9.46
CA LEU A 2 1.68 -16.30 9.07
C LEU A 2 1.68 -16.36 7.54
N ILE A 3 2.65 -17.07 6.97
CA ILE A 3 2.69 -17.38 5.55
C ILE A 3 2.17 -18.81 5.42
N TYR A 4 1.03 -18.98 4.78
CA TYR A 4 0.42 -20.29 4.55
C TYR A 4 0.92 -20.83 3.21
N ILE A 5 1.67 -21.91 3.24
CA ILE A 5 2.06 -22.63 2.02
C ILE A 5 1.37 -23.99 2.10
N CYS A 6 0.45 -24.24 1.16
CA CYS A 6 -0.30 -25.49 1.12
C CYS A 6 0.57 -26.59 0.51
N GLU A 7 0.53 -27.76 1.11
CA GLU A 7 1.52 -28.85 0.97
C GLU A 7 1.27 -29.83 -0.19
N LYS A 8 0.14 -29.78 -0.91
CA LYS A 8 -0.18 -30.81 -1.94
C LYS A 8 -0.87 -30.26 -3.20
N PRO A 9 -0.60 -30.82 -4.41
CA PRO A 9 -1.34 -30.49 -5.63
C PRO A 9 -2.80 -30.89 -5.43
N CYS A 10 -3.71 -29.95 -5.66
CA CYS A 10 -5.14 -30.12 -5.46
C CYS A 10 -5.66 -31.25 -6.37
N LYS A 11 -5.89 -32.45 -5.82
CA LYS A 11 -6.85 -33.38 -6.39
C LYS A 11 -8.23 -32.84 -6.02
N SER A 12 -9.01 -32.50 -7.04
CA SER A 12 -10.43 -32.19 -6.95
C SER A 12 -11.11 -33.26 -6.10
N ASP A 13 -11.79 -32.85 -5.02
CA ASP A 13 -12.80 -33.58 -4.22
C ASP A 13 -12.66 -33.43 -2.69
N ALA A 14 -11.86 -32.49 -2.18
CA ALA A 14 -11.86 -32.18 -0.74
C ALA A 14 -13.06 -31.30 -0.35
N THR A 15 -14.00 -31.90 0.37
CA THR A 15 -15.14 -31.25 1.01
C THR A 15 -14.70 -30.28 2.13
N LYS A 16 -15.41 -29.15 2.22
CA LYS A 16 -15.27 -28.10 3.24
C LYS A 16 -15.48 -28.66 4.66
N ALA A 17 -14.43 -29.04 5.37
CA ALA A 17 -14.41 -29.08 6.84
C ALA A 17 -13.00 -29.33 7.35
N GLU A 18 -12.33 -28.27 7.81
CA GLU A 18 -11.62 -28.21 9.09
C GLU A 18 -10.98 -26.82 9.20
N ASP A 19 -11.36 -26.08 10.24
CA ASP A 19 -10.73 -24.81 10.57
C ASP A 19 -9.22 -25.04 10.70
N ILE A 20 -8.44 -24.34 9.87
CA ILE A 20 -6.98 -24.39 9.90
C ILE A 20 -6.50 -24.15 11.33
N LEU A 21 -5.75 -25.12 11.88
CA LEU A 21 -5.15 -25.08 13.21
C LEU A 21 -4.51 -23.70 13.48
N ARG A 22 -4.91 -23.07 14.60
CA ARG A 22 -4.35 -21.79 15.03
C ARG A 22 -2.88 -22.00 15.40
N ILE A 23 -1.98 -21.58 14.53
CA ILE A 23 -0.53 -21.67 14.74
C ILE A 23 -0.12 -20.69 15.85
N HIS A 24 0.47 -21.22 16.92
CA HIS A 24 1.05 -20.42 18.01
C HIS A 24 2.57 -20.38 17.83
N PRO A 25 3.24 -19.21 17.87
CA PRO A 25 4.67 -19.10 17.57
C PRO A 25 5.54 -19.97 18.49
N ASP A 26 5.23 -20.01 19.78
CA ASP A 26 5.97 -20.83 20.75
C ASP A 26 5.71 -22.34 20.62
N ARG A 27 4.69 -22.72 19.86
CA ARG A 27 4.27 -24.10 19.63
C ARG A 27 4.15 -24.40 18.14
N LEU A 28 4.97 -23.73 17.34
CA LEU A 28 4.95 -23.87 15.89
C LEU A 28 5.25 -25.32 15.49
N ASN A 29 6.20 -25.96 16.18
CA ASN A 29 6.55 -27.36 15.93
C ASN A 29 5.35 -28.29 16.15
N GLU A 30 4.54 -28.07 17.19
CA GLU A 30 3.34 -28.88 17.48
C GLU A 30 2.30 -28.81 16.34
N SER A 31 2.25 -27.71 15.58
CA SER A 31 1.33 -27.59 14.44
C SER A 31 1.67 -28.53 13.28
N PHE A 32 2.88 -29.10 13.27
CA PHE A 32 3.32 -30.10 12.29
C PHE A 32 3.20 -31.55 12.81
N ASP A 33 2.85 -31.77 14.08
CA ASP A 33 2.75 -33.14 14.65
C ASP A 33 1.86 -34.07 13.81
N PRO A 34 0.70 -33.64 13.26
CA PRO A 34 -0.10 -34.50 12.38
C PRO A 34 0.64 -34.88 11.09
N PHE A 35 1.39 -33.94 10.48
CA PHE A 35 2.17 -34.17 9.27
C PHE A 35 3.35 -35.13 9.52
N LEU A 36 3.95 -35.07 10.71
CA LEU A 36 5.10 -35.90 11.07
C LEU A 36 4.77 -37.39 11.28
N LYS A 37 3.50 -37.75 11.54
CA LYS A 37 3.11 -39.15 11.84
C LYS A 37 3.30 -40.10 10.66
N ASP A 38 3.00 -39.63 9.45
CA ASP A 38 3.03 -40.43 8.21
C ASP A 38 4.12 -39.95 7.23
N LEU A 39 5.10 -39.20 7.74
CA LEU A 39 6.15 -38.57 6.93
C LEU A 39 7.07 -39.61 6.30
N ASN A 40 7.21 -39.58 4.97
CA ASN A 40 8.24 -40.32 4.26
C ASN A 40 9.35 -39.38 3.76
N ALA A 41 10.43 -39.95 3.23
CA ALA A 41 11.58 -39.18 2.74
C ALA A 41 11.21 -38.18 1.62
N GLN A 42 10.26 -38.52 0.76
CA GLN A 42 9.81 -37.66 -0.34
C GLN A 42 9.01 -36.46 0.19
N ASP A 43 8.11 -36.69 1.14
CA ASP A 43 7.34 -35.62 1.80
C ASP A 43 8.27 -34.68 2.59
N ALA A 44 9.27 -35.25 3.29
CA ALA A 44 10.27 -34.46 4.02
C ALA A 44 11.10 -33.58 3.08
N GLN A 45 11.56 -34.14 1.95
CA GLN A 45 12.29 -33.39 0.93
C GLN A 45 11.41 -32.26 0.37
N GLY A 46 10.17 -32.55 -0.03
CA GLY A 46 9.25 -31.55 -0.57
C GLY A 46 8.94 -30.43 0.42
N PHE A 47 8.79 -30.75 1.71
CA PHE A 47 8.62 -29.76 2.77
C PHE A 47 9.83 -28.81 2.88
N ILE A 48 11.05 -29.38 2.90
CA ILE A 48 12.28 -28.59 2.99
C ILE A 48 12.47 -27.70 1.76
N GLU A 49 12.23 -28.24 0.56
CA GLU A 49 12.29 -27.48 -0.69
C GLU A 49 11.27 -26.33 -0.71
N CYS A 50 10.04 -26.59 -0.27
CA CYS A 50 8.99 -25.60 -0.15
C CYS A 50 9.37 -24.48 0.85
N LEU A 51 9.87 -24.85 2.02
CA LEU A 51 10.32 -23.91 3.05
C LEU A 51 11.49 -23.05 2.54
N TRP A 52 12.49 -23.67 1.91
CA TRP A 52 13.65 -22.98 1.38
C TRP A 52 13.29 -22.03 0.25
N THR A 53 12.49 -22.49 -0.72
CA THR A 53 12.05 -21.68 -1.86
C THR A 53 11.24 -20.49 -1.38
N THR A 54 10.29 -20.70 -0.47
CA THR A 54 9.49 -19.61 0.08
C THR A 54 10.34 -18.62 0.85
N ARG A 55 11.30 -19.10 1.63
CA ARG A 55 12.21 -18.22 2.37
C ARG A 55 13.09 -17.40 1.44
N HIS A 56 13.63 -18.02 0.40
CA HIS A 56 14.41 -17.33 -0.62
C HIS A 56 13.62 -16.20 -1.28
N GLN A 57 12.39 -16.50 -1.75
CA GLN A 57 11.50 -15.51 -2.35
C GLN A 57 11.10 -14.41 -1.35
N PHE A 58 10.89 -14.76 -0.08
CA PHE A 58 10.63 -13.80 0.98
C PHE A 58 11.80 -12.83 1.17
N ASP A 59 13.01 -13.35 1.35
CA ASP A 59 14.20 -12.52 1.60
C ASP A 59 14.55 -11.66 0.38
N GLN A 60 14.30 -12.15 -0.84
CA GLN A 60 14.56 -11.43 -2.08
C GLN A 60 13.57 -10.29 -2.33
N TRP A 61 12.27 -10.51 -2.07
CA TRP A 61 11.22 -9.62 -2.56
C TRP A 61 10.40 -8.93 -1.47
N VAL A 62 10.34 -9.48 -0.27
CA VAL A 62 9.55 -8.90 0.83
C VAL A 62 10.41 -7.94 1.65
N MET A 63 9.97 -6.69 1.67
CA MET A 63 10.71 -5.60 2.26
C MET A 63 10.51 -5.55 3.78
N LYS A 64 11.56 -5.20 4.52
CA LYS A 64 11.46 -5.03 5.97
C LYS A 64 10.89 -3.66 6.31
N ARG A 65 10.00 -3.59 7.30
CA ARG A 65 9.59 -2.30 7.90
C ARG A 65 10.64 -1.78 8.87
N ILE A 66 11.01 -0.51 8.73
CA ILE A 66 11.87 0.21 9.66
C ILE A 66 11.25 1.58 10.00
N PRO A 67 11.46 2.10 11.23
CA PRO A 67 11.06 3.46 11.58
C PRO A 67 11.98 4.50 10.94
N ASP A 68 11.42 5.65 10.58
CA ASP A 68 12.17 6.89 10.32
C ASP A 68 12.46 7.64 11.63
N ALA A 69 13.06 8.84 11.52
CA ALA A 69 13.39 9.69 12.66
C ALA A 69 12.15 10.10 13.49
N ASP A 70 10.97 10.11 12.86
CA ASP A 70 9.69 10.47 13.46
C ASP A 70 8.89 9.22 13.89
N ASN A 71 9.54 8.04 13.95
CA ASN A 71 8.95 6.72 14.22
C ASN A 71 7.91 6.24 13.20
N ASN A 72 7.80 6.87 12.03
CA ASN A 72 6.92 6.39 10.99
C ASN A 72 7.55 5.19 10.27
N LEU A 73 6.79 4.11 10.14
CA LEU A 73 7.30 2.87 9.56
C LEU A 73 7.18 2.86 8.03
N TYR A 74 8.29 2.61 7.33
CA TYR A 74 8.37 2.44 5.87
C TYR A 74 9.16 1.18 5.49
N CYS A 75 9.07 0.77 4.23
CA CYS A 75 9.74 -0.44 3.73
C CYS A 75 11.15 -0.16 3.20
N VAL A 76 12.07 -1.07 3.49
CA VAL A 76 13.41 -1.11 2.88
C VAL A 76 13.75 -2.50 2.35
N PRO A 77 14.50 -2.57 1.24
CA PRO A 77 15.04 -3.82 0.74
C PRO A 77 16.09 -4.42 1.67
N ILE A 78 16.19 -5.75 1.63
CA ILE A 78 17.24 -6.52 2.27
C ILE A 78 18.29 -6.80 1.20
N THR A 79 19.50 -6.29 1.37
CA THR A 79 20.63 -6.58 0.47
C THR A 79 21.86 -6.98 1.28
N PRO A 80 22.61 -8.02 0.86
CA PRO A 80 23.93 -8.26 1.41
C PRO A 80 24.87 -7.16 0.93
N GLU A 81 25.53 -6.43 1.83
CA GLU A 81 26.70 -5.62 1.47
C GLU A 81 27.95 -6.51 1.59
N HIS A 82 28.77 -6.51 0.55
CA HIS A 82 30.14 -7.00 0.63
C HIS A 82 31.05 -5.80 0.88
N GLU A 83 31.48 -5.58 2.12
CA GLU A 83 32.66 -4.75 2.39
C GLU A 83 33.90 -5.60 2.05
N GLU A 84 34.78 -5.08 1.20
CA GLU A 84 35.99 -5.77 0.73
C GLU A 84 36.96 -6.16 1.87
N ASP A 85 36.83 -5.61 3.09
CA ASP A 85 37.86 -5.79 4.12
C ASP A 85 37.40 -6.09 5.58
N LYS A 86 36.10 -6.19 5.91
CA LYS A 86 35.65 -6.65 7.24
C LYS A 86 34.35 -7.44 7.19
N LYS A 87 34.22 -8.40 8.14
CA LYS A 87 33.09 -9.32 8.37
C LYS A 87 31.78 -8.84 7.74
N SER A 88 31.23 -9.66 6.83
CA SER A 88 29.95 -9.43 6.14
C SER A 88 28.88 -8.88 7.09
N LYS A 89 28.47 -7.63 6.88
CA LYS A 89 27.30 -7.04 7.54
C LYS A 89 26.17 -6.99 6.52
N ILE A 90 24.98 -7.43 6.93
CA ILE A 90 23.75 -7.22 6.15
C ILE A 90 23.41 -5.74 6.28
N SER A 91 23.64 -4.97 5.22
CA SER A 91 23.25 -3.56 5.14
C SER A 91 21.92 -3.43 4.38
N ARG A 92 21.41 -2.21 4.25
CA ARG A 92 20.07 -1.92 3.74
C ARG A 92 20.16 -0.92 2.61
N THR A 93 20.32 -1.36 1.37
CA THR A 93 20.10 -0.52 0.17
C THR A 93 20.17 -1.34 -1.11
N MET A 94 19.18 -1.21 -1.99
CA MET A 94 19.30 -1.71 -3.37
C MET A 94 20.24 -0.79 -4.16
N PRO A 95 21.19 -1.32 -4.93
CA PRO A 95 21.80 -0.57 -6.01
C PRO A 95 20.73 -0.32 -7.08
N GLY A 96 20.64 0.92 -7.54
CA GLY A 96 19.90 1.26 -8.74
C GLY A 96 20.48 0.62 -9.99
N ARG A 97 19.76 0.73 -11.09
CA ARG A 97 20.17 0.28 -12.44
C ARG A 97 21.47 0.93 -12.93
N ASP A 98 21.96 1.96 -12.24
CA ASP A 98 23.10 2.81 -12.54
C ASP A 98 24.15 2.90 -11.40
N GLY A 99 24.02 2.11 -10.35
CA GLY A 99 24.96 2.14 -9.21
C GLY A 99 24.75 3.31 -8.23
N THR A 100 23.68 4.11 -8.37
CA THR A 100 23.29 5.03 -7.28
C THR A 100 22.57 4.27 -6.15
N PRO A 101 22.64 4.71 -4.88
CA PRO A 101 21.83 4.14 -3.81
C PRO A 101 20.34 4.43 -4.09
N VAL A 102 19.60 3.46 -4.64
CA VAL A 102 18.21 3.65 -5.09
C VAL A 102 17.28 2.95 -4.11
N GLY A 103 16.73 3.72 -3.17
CA GLY A 103 15.99 3.17 -2.05
C GLY A 103 14.51 2.86 -2.30
N TYR A 104 13.87 3.31 -3.38
CA TYR A 104 12.40 3.43 -3.39
C TYR A 104 11.75 3.11 -4.73
N THR A 105 11.61 1.82 -5.01
CA THR A 105 10.91 1.30 -6.19
C THR A 105 9.39 1.33 -5.99
N ALA A 106 8.64 1.20 -7.09
CA ALA A 106 7.20 0.98 -7.04
C ALA A 106 6.81 -0.23 -6.17
N LEU A 107 7.61 -1.31 -6.21
CA LEU A 107 7.45 -2.46 -5.32
C LEU A 107 7.50 -2.05 -3.84
N THR A 108 8.48 -1.22 -3.46
CA THR A 108 8.70 -0.78 -2.08
C THR A 108 7.56 0.11 -1.56
N GLN A 109 7.12 1.06 -2.38
CA GLN A 109 5.99 1.94 -2.03
C GLN A 109 4.67 1.16 -1.92
N LEU A 110 4.43 0.20 -2.83
CA LEU A 110 3.20 -0.60 -2.81
C LEU A 110 3.15 -1.55 -1.60
N GLN A 111 4.28 -2.17 -1.23
CA GLN A 111 4.35 -2.93 0.02
C GLN A 111 4.11 -2.02 1.23
N SER A 112 4.61 -0.79 1.22
CA SER A 112 4.36 0.18 2.29
C SER A 112 2.86 0.46 2.46
N VAL A 113 2.08 0.55 1.38
CA VAL A 113 0.61 0.64 1.46
C VAL A 113 0.06 -0.55 2.25
N ARG A 114 0.36 -1.79 1.83
CA ARG A 114 -0.13 -3.02 2.49
C ARG A 114 0.23 -3.08 3.97
N TYR A 115 1.46 -2.71 4.31
CA TYR A 115 1.93 -2.72 5.68
C TYR A 115 1.27 -1.65 6.56
N CYS A 116 0.91 -0.50 5.99
CA CYS A 116 0.26 0.59 6.73
C CYS A 116 -1.24 0.39 6.90
N THR A 117 -1.88 -0.44 6.07
CA THR A 117 -3.35 -0.52 6.00
C THR A 117 -3.90 -1.93 6.22
N GLY A 118 -3.07 -2.96 6.12
CA GLY A 118 -3.47 -4.33 6.39
C GLY A 118 -3.65 -4.59 7.89
N GLU A 119 -4.51 -5.56 8.23
CA GLU A 119 -4.57 -6.08 9.59
C GLU A 119 -3.17 -6.51 10.04
N HIS A 120 -2.63 -5.82 11.05
CA HIS A 120 -1.22 -5.91 11.44
C HIS A 120 -0.74 -7.36 11.67
N ALA A 121 -1.63 -8.25 12.13
CA ALA A 121 -1.31 -9.64 12.40
C ALA A 121 -1.30 -10.55 11.16
N MET A 122 -2.11 -10.26 10.14
CA MET A 122 -2.49 -11.26 9.14
C MET A 122 -1.83 -11.07 7.77
N GLN A 123 -1.51 -9.83 7.37
CA GLN A 123 -0.77 -9.52 6.14
C GLN A 123 -1.21 -10.38 4.92
N TYR A 124 -2.52 -10.46 4.65
CA TYR A 124 -3.13 -11.39 3.69
C TYR A 124 -2.52 -11.39 2.28
N TRP A 125 -1.83 -10.32 1.89
CA TRP A 125 -1.18 -10.22 0.59
C TRP A 125 0.05 -11.14 0.44
N LEU A 126 0.73 -11.49 1.55
CA LEU A 126 1.95 -12.29 1.52
C LEU A 126 1.72 -13.71 1.00
N THR A 127 0.61 -14.33 1.40
CA THR A 127 0.27 -15.71 1.02
C THR A 127 0.19 -15.90 -0.50
N PRO A 128 -0.68 -15.18 -1.25
CA PRO A 128 -0.72 -15.29 -2.70
C PRO A 128 0.54 -14.72 -3.35
N PHE A 129 1.19 -13.71 -2.76
CA PHE A 129 2.41 -13.12 -3.33
C PHE A 129 3.56 -14.12 -3.36
N LEU A 130 3.91 -14.70 -2.22
CA LEU A 130 4.98 -15.70 -2.12
C LEU A 130 4.63 -16.99 -2.83
N GLY A 131 3.39 -17.47 -2.71
CA GLY A 131 2.98 -18.69 -3.38
C GLY A 131 3.01 -18.57 -4.91
N ARG A 132 2.76 -17.38 -5.47
CA ARG A 132 2.90 -17.11 -6.92
C ARG A 132 4.35 -16.92 -7.33
N LEU A 133 5.19 -16.30 -6.49
CA LEU A 133 6.63 -16.21 -6.72
C LEU A 133 7.31 -17.58 -6.70
N CYS A 134 6.89 -18.49 -5.83
CA CYS A 134 7.46 -19.85 -5.77
C CYS A 134 7.04 -20.73 -6.96
N LYS A 135 5.93 -20.42 -7.63
CA LYS A 135 5.38 -21.21 -8.75
C LYS A 135 5.82 -20.72 -10.13
N ASN A 136 6.29 -19.48 -10.22
CA ASN A 136 6.62 -18.84 -11.48
C ASN A 136 8.09 -18.47 -11.52
N ASP A 137 8.72 -18.56 -12.69
CA ASP A 137 10.07 -18.04 -12.93
C ASP A 137 10.01 -16.51 -13.09
N ILE A 138 9.71 -15.80 -12.00
CA ILE A 138 9.70 -14.34 -11.94
C ILE A 138 11.04 -13.88 -11.38
N GLU A 139 11.84 -13.22 -12.22
CA GLU A 139 13.21 -12.86 -11.86
C GLU A 139 13.45 -11.34 -11.81
N ASP A 140 12.57 -10.52 -12.39
CA ASP A 140 12.74 -9.07 -12.44
C ASP A 140 11.74 -8.27 -11.59
N VAL A 141 12.23 -7.15 -11.03
CA VAL A 141 11.46 -6.24 -10.16
C VAL A 141 10.16 -5.76 -10.80
N GLY A 142 10.13 -5.57 -12.13
CA GLY A 142 8.95 -5.10 -12.85
C GLY A 142 7.83 -6.15 -12.87
N GLN A 143 8.16 -7.41 -13.15
CA GLN A 143 7.23 -8.53 -13.07
C GLN A 143 6.72 -8.74 -11.63
N VAL A 144 7.60 -8.69 -10.63
CA VAL A 144 7.23 -8.79 -9.21
C VAL A 144 6.29 -7.65 -8.80
N THR A 145 6.58 -6.43 -9.23
CA THR A 145 5.72 -5.26 -8.98
C THR A 145 4.34 -5.45 -9.62
N LYS A 146 4.28 -5.98 -10.84
CA LYS A 146 3.00 -6.26 -11.52
C LYS A 146 2.19 -7.32 -10.79
N LEU A 147 2.84 -8.40 -10.31
CA LEU A 147 2.20 -9.43 -9.49
C LEU A 147 1.60 -8.83 -8.21
N LEU A 148 2.37 -8.03 -7.47
CA LEU A 148 1.88 -7.39 -6.25
C LEU A 148 0.73 -6.41 -6.55
N LYS A 149 0.80 -5.65 -7.65
CA LYS A 149 -0.28 -4.78 -8.11
C LYS A 149 -1.59 -5.56 -8.29
N THR A 150 -1.53 -6.68 -9.00
CA THR A 150 -2.72 -7.54 -9.25
C THR A 150 -3.31 -8.04 -7.94
N ILE A 151 -2.47 -8.61 -7.07
CA ILE A 151 -2.90 -9.12 -5.76
C ILE A 151 -3.52 -8.02 -4.90
N ASP A 152 -2.85 -6.86 -4.78
CA ASP A 152 -3.34 -5.75 -3.98
C ASP A 152 -4.68 -5.22 -4.49
N ASN A 153 -4.83 -5.06 -5.82
CA ASN A 153 -6.08 -4.62 -6.42
C ASN A 153 -7.22 -5.61 -6.11
N GLN A 154 -7.01 -6.91 -6.29
CA GLN A 154 -8.02 -7.93 -5.99
C GLN A 154 -8.39 -7.96 -4.50
N LEU A 155 -7.39 -7.91 -3.61
CA LEU A 155 -7.64 -7.86 -2.16
C LEU A 155 -8.37 -6.58 -1.73
N SER A 156 -8.12 -5.45 -2.38
CA SER A 156 -8.78 -4.18 -2.06
C SER A 156 -10.27 -4.14 -2.39
N CYS A 157 -10.69 -5.00 -3.32
CA CYS A 157 -12.08 -5.14 -3.74
C CYS A 157 -12.79 -6.31 -3.05
N ALA A 158 -12.06 -7.17 -2.34
CA ALA A 158 -12.60 -8.32 -1.64
C ALA A 158 -13.34 -7.91 -0.37
N GLN A 159 -14.55 -8.46 -0.18
CA GLN A 159 -15.30 -8.34 1.08
C GLN A 159 -14.60 -9.07 2.23
N ASP A 160 -14.01 -10.24 1.93
CA ASP A 160 -13.19 -11.03 2.86
C ASP A 160 -11.80 -11.23 2.27
N GLN A 161 -10.82 -10.47 2.78
CA GLN A 161 -9.44 -10.56 2.31
C GLN A 161 -8.76 -11.89 2.68
N LYS A 162 -9.18 -12.56 3.75
CA LYS A 162 -8.64 -13.87 4.12
C LYS A 162 -9.01 -14.89 3.06
N LYS A 163 -10.30 -14.98 2.73
CA LYS A 163 -10.78 -15.90 1.70
C LYS A 163 -10.14 -15.57 0.34
N ALA A 164 -10.19 -14.30 -0.07
CA ALA A 164 -9.61 -13.88 -1.35
C ALA A 164 -8.10 -14.19 -1.44
N SER A 165 -7.35 -14.05 -0.35
CA SER A 165 -5.93 -14.44 -0.29
C SER A 165 -5.71 -15.91 -0.67
N PHE A 166 -6.56 -16.83 -0.21
CA PHE A 166 -6.46 -18.26 -0.56
C PHE A 166 -6.92 -18.54 -1.99
N ASP A 167 -7.98 -17.87 -2.46
CA ASP A 167 -8.46 -18.00 -3.84
C ASP A 167 -7.36 -17.55 -4.84
N LEU A 168 -6.66 -16.45 -4.53
CA LEU A 168 -5.55 -15.92 -5.34
C LEU A 168 -4.32 -16.84 -5.36
N LEU A 169 -4.01 -17.50 -4.24
CA LEU A 169 -2.94 -18.51 -4.17
C LEU A 169 -3.23 -19.70 -5.10
N SER A 170 -4.51 -20.04 -5.24
CA SER A 170 -5.01 -21.14 -6.05
C SER A 170 -5.12 -20.80 -7.54
N GLY A 171 -4.84 -19.53 -7.91
CA GLY A 171 -4.93 -19.04 -9.28
C GLY A 171 -6.36 -18.68 -9.72
N THR A 172 -7.31 -18.59 -8.79
CA THR A 172 -8.65 -18.10 -9.08
C THR A 172 -8.62 -16.60 -9.23
N HIS A 173 -9.05 -16.11 -10.40
CA HIS A 173 -9.14 -14.69 -10.72
C HIS A 173 -10.61 -14.29 -10.86
N TYR A 174 -10.99 -13.20 -10.21
CA TYR A 174 -12.30 -12.55 -10.41
C TYR A 174 -12.22 -11.50 -11.52
N SER A 175 -13.36 -10.95 -11.93
CA SER A 175 -13.45 -9.92 -12.97
C SER A 175 -12.96 -8.57 -12.42
N GLU A 176 -11.62 -8.40 -12.40
CA GLU A 176 -10.92 -7.31 -11.70
C GLU A 176 -11.53 -5.93 -11.92
N ILE A 177 -12.02 -5.65 -13.14
CA ILE A 177 -12.58 -4.35 -13.52
C ILE A 177 -13.98 -4.15 -12.94
N GLN A 178 -14.87 -5.13 -13.03
CA GLN A 178 -16.28 -4.99 -12.59
C GLN A 178 -16.38 -4.83 -11.08
N GLU A 179 -15.66 -5.67 -10.32
CA GLU A 179 -15.65 -5.57 -8.87
C GLU A 179 -14.99 -4.25 -8.41
N ALA A 180 -13.91 -3.84 -9.06
CA ALA A 180 -13.25 -2.57 -8.76
C ALA A 180 -14.18 -1.38 -9.02
N GLU A 181 -14.91 -1.36 -10.14
CA GLU A 181 -15.85 -0.29 -10.46
C GLU A 181 -16.93 -0.14 -9.38
N ILE A 182 -17.52 -1.25 -8.92
CA ILE A 182 -18.54 -1.22 -7.86
C ILE A 182 -17.93 -0.66 -6.56
N VAL A 183 -16.79 -1.20 -6.13
CA VAL A 183 -16.16 -0.84 -4.86
C VAL A 183 -15.68 0.61 -4.87
N ILE A 184 -15.07 1.08 -5.96
CA ILE A 184 -14.60 2.46 -6.09
C ILE A 184 -15.79 3.42 -6.13
N THR A 185 -16.87 3.07 -6.85
CA THR A 185 -18.09 3.88 -6.90
C THR A 185 -18.74 4.03 -5.52
N ASP A 186 -18.82 2.94 -4.75
CA ASP A 186 -19.30 2.99 -3.37
C ASP A 186 -18.39 3.83 -2.49
N MET A 187 -17.08 3.57 -2.54
CA MET A 187 -16.08 4.30 -1.76
C MET A 187 -16.12 5.82 -1.99
N MET A 188 -16.28 6.26 -3.24
CA MET A 188 -16.35 7.69 -3.58
C MET A 188 -17.61 8.38 -3.05
N LYS A 189 -18.65 7.62 -2.65
CA LYS A 189 -19.87 8.16 -2.02
C LYS A 189 -19.79 8.19 -0.49
N ARG A 190 -18.81 7.50 0.11
CA ARG A 190 -18.62 7.48 1.56
C ARG A 190 -18.07 8.80 2.07
N GLN A 191 -18.34 9.05 3.34
CA GLN A 191 -17.90 10.23 4.08
C GLN A 191 -17.07 9.81 5.30
N TYR A 192 -16.22 10.70 5.80
CA TYR A 192 -15.51 10.49 7.06
C TYR A 192 -16.52 10.19 8.21
N PRO A 193 -16.23 9.24 9.12
CA PRO A 193 -15.03 8.40 9.23
C PRO A 193 -15.12 7.03 8.53
N ARG A 194 -16.08 6.83 7.60
CA ARG A 194 -16.37 5.52 6.98
C ARG A 194 -15.49 5.17 5.78
N ILE A 195 -14.54 6.04 5.42
CA ILE A 195 -13.58 5.81 4.34
C ILE A 195 -12.36 5.10 4.91
N SER A 196 -12.03 3.91 4.39
CA SER A 196 -10.86 3.17 4.83
C SER A 196 -9.56 3.93 4.52
N HIS A 197 -8.61 3.91 5.47
CA HIS A 197 -7.26 4.44 5.30
C HIS A 197 -6.53 3.82 4.09
N TYR A 198 -6.91 2.59 3.69
CA TYR A 198 -6.38 1.95 2.50
C TYR A 198 -6.50 2.85 1.26
N TRP A 199 -7.67 3.45 1.02
CA TRP A 199 -7.90 4.22 -0.21
C TRP A 199 -7.09 5.51 -0.26
N PHE A 200 -6.80 6.11 0.89
CA PHE A 200 -5.88 7.25 0.96
C PHE A 200 -4.45 6.81 0.61
N GLN A 201 -3.92 5.78 1.27
CA GLN A 201 -2.55 5.29 1.02
C GLN A 201 -2.38 4.74 -0.40
N LYS A 202 -3.40 4.06 -0.93
CA LYS A 202 -3.43 3.58 -2.31
C LYS A 202 -3.38 4.75 -3.30
N LEU A 203 -4.14 5.82 -3.04
CA LEU A 203 -4.09 7.02 -3.87
C LEU A 203 -2.69 7.67 -3.83
N GLU A 204 -2.06 7.78 -2.66
CA GLU A 204 -0.69 8.30 -2.54
C GLU A 204 0.29 7.51 -3.42
N TYR A 205 0.18 6.17 -3.41
CA TYR A 205 0.95 5.30 -4.29
C TYR A 205 0.66 5.54 -5.78
N ILE A 206 -0.62 5.69 -6.15
CA ILE A 206 -1.02 5.92 -7.55
C ILE A 206 -0.46 7.25 -8.06
N LEU A 207 -0.60 8.32 -7.29
CA LEU A 207 -0.04 9.64 -7.62
C LEU A 207 1.49 9.57 -7.76
N TRP A 208 2.16 8.89 -6.82
CA TRP A 208 3.60 8.69 -6.87
C TRP A 208 4.04 7.91 -8.12
N ASN A 209 3.40 6.77 -8.40
CA ASN A 209 3.74 5.91 -9.52
C ASN A 209 3.46 6.61 -10.87
N ASN A 210 2.41 7.41 -10.96
CA ASN A 210 2.11 8.20 -12.17
C ASN A 210 3.17 9.29 -12.39
N ALA A 211 3.60 9.98 -11.33
CA ALA A 211 4.64 10.99 -11.42
C ALA A 211 6.02 10.41 -11.79
N GLU A 212 6.33 9.20 -11.32
CA GLU A 212 7.58 8.50 -11.62
C GLU A 212 7.64 7.97 -13.07
N ARG A 213 6.51 7.49 -13.61
CA ARG A 213 6.47 6.82 -14.92
C ARG A 213 6.00 7.70 -16.08
N GLY A 214 5.26 8.76 -15.77
CA GLY A 214 4.66 9.66 -16.76
C GLY A 214 5.39 11.00 -16.86
N PRO A 215 4.77 11.99 -17.54
CA PRO A 215 5.24 13.37 -17.49
C PRO A 215 5.29 13.85 -16.03
N PHE A 216 6.47 14.27 -15.60
CA PHE A 216 6.65 14.71 -14.22
C PHE A 216 5.72 15.90 -13.92
N PRO A 217 4.87 15.82 -12.87
CA PRO A 217 3.88 16.86 -12.63
C PRO A 217 4.53 18.19 -12.28
N THR A 218 4.09 19.26 -12.93
CA THR A 218 4.63 20.62 -12.73
C THR A 218 4.40 21.16 -11.32
N TYR A 219 3.51 20.53 -10.55
CA TYR A 219 3.19 20.90 -9.17
C TYR A 219 4.09 20.25 -8.12
N LEU A 220 4.94 19.30 -8.53
CA LEU A 220 5.87 18.63 -7.63
C LEU A 220 7.28 19.20 -7.80
N GLU A 221 7.96 19.35 -6.68
CA GLU A 221 9.38 19.63 -6.59
C GLU A 221 10.14 18.31 -6.60
N LYS A 222 11.13 18.19 -7.48
CA LYS A 222 11.85 16.92 -7.71
C LYS A 222 12.47 16.36 -6.43
N ASP A 223 13.09 17.21 -5.61
CA ASP A 223 13.80 16.75 -4.42
C ASP A 223 12.83 16.30 -3.32
N LYS A 224 11.76 17.07 -3.08
CA LYS A 224 10.68 16.68 -2.16
C LYS A 224 10.00 15.38 -2.60
N PHE A 225 9.76 15.24 -3.91
CA PHE A 225 9.18 14.03 -4.49
C PHE A 225 10.11 12.80 -4.34
N LYS A 226 11.39 12.94 -4.67
CA LYS A 226 12.40 11.87 -4.49
C LYS A 226 12.52 11.44 -3.04
N ALA A 227 12.28 12.34 -2.09
CA ALA A 227 12.27 12.06 -0.66
C ALA A 227 10.94 11.45 -0.14
N TYR A 228 9.86 11.48 -0.93
CA TYR A 228 8.52 11.08 -0.48
C TYR A 228 8.40 9.58 -0.21
N ARG A 229 7.90 9.22 0.97
CA ARG A 229 7.65 7.83 1.38
C ARG A 229 6.21 7.66 1.83
N ILE A 230 5.62 6.54 1.43
CA ILE A 230 4.40 6.06 2.06
C ILE A 230 4.76 5.51 3.42
N THR A 231 4.25 6.16 4.45
CA THR A 231 4.52 5.85 5.85
C THR A 231 3.21 5.60 6.59
N SER A 232 3.33 5.03 7.80
CA SER A 232 2.17 4.73 8.66
C SER A 232 1.52 6.01 9.16
N LYS A 233 0.41 6.40 8.52
CA LYS A 233 -0.41 7.57 8.88
C LYS A 233 -1.76 7.12 9.40
N ASN A 234 -2.28 7.81 10.41
CA ASN A 234 -3.53 7.45 11.09
C ASN A 234 -4.43 8.65 11.37
N SER A 235 -4.07 9.85 10.89
CA SER A 235 -4.87 11.06 11.09
C SER A 235 -5.46 11.52 9.78
N VAL A 236 -6.79 11.65 9.73
CA VAL A 236 -7.48 12.27 8.59
C VAL A 236 -7.53 13.78 8.82
N GLU A 237 -7.07 14.53 7.84
CA GLU A 237 -7.09 15.98 7.77
C GLU A 237 -8.16 16.46 6.80
N HIS A 238 -8.90 17.49 7.21
CA HIS A 238 -9.87 18.20 6.40
C HIS A 238 -9.21 19.43 5.78
N ILE A 239 -9.02 19.43 4.46
CA ILE A 239 -8.28 20.49 3.75
C ILE A 239 -9.00 21.84 3.92
N PHE A 240 -10.30 21.86 3.62
CA PHE A 240 -11.22 22.87 4.12
C PHE A 240 -11.68 22.45 5.52
N PRO A 241 -11.47 23.27 6.56
CA PRO A 241 -11.68 22.86 7.94
C PRO A 241 -13.18 22.68 8.27
N GLN A 242 -13.48 21.77 9.21
CA GLN A 242 -14.85 21.54 9.66
C GLN A 242 -15.45 22.73 10.43
N ASN A 243 -14.63 23.42 11.20
CA ASN A 243 -15.02 24.60 11.99
C ASN A 243 -14.17 25.79 11.54
N PRO A 244 -14.45 26.39 10.37
CA PRO A 244 -13.64 27.49 9.87
C PRO A 244 -13.76 28.72 10.78
N THR A 245 -12.67 29.47 10.95
CA THR A 245 -12.69 30.74 11.69
C THR A 245 -13.53 31.82 10.98
N PHE A 246 -13.72 31.69 9.66
CA PHE A 246 -14.54 32.56 8.82
C PHE A 246 -15.43 31.71 7.89
N SER A 247 -16.74 31.97 7.83
CA SER A 247 -17.69 31.02 7.23
C SER A 247 -17.53 30.84 5.72
N ASN A 248 -17.30 29.60 5.31
CA ASN A 248 -17.69 29.09 4.01
C ASN A 248 -18.70 27.98 4.28
N ASP A 249 -19.97 28.19 3.91
CA ASP A 249 -21.00 27.16 4.03
C ASP A 249 -20.74 26.07 2.98
N ILE A 250 -20.02 25.03 3.39
CA ILE A 250 -19.75 23.83 2.59
C ILE A 250 -20.69 22.75 3.09
N HIS A 251 -21.48 22.17 2.18
CA HIS A 251 -22.37 21.07 2.45
C HIS A 251 -21.61 19.91 3.07
N LYS A 252 -22.16 19.34 4.15
CA LYS A 252 -21.49 18.32 4.97
C LYS A 252 -21.00 17.12 4.16
N ASP A 253 -21.79 16.68 3.18
CA ASP A 253 -21.43 15.55 2.31
C ASP A 253 -20.19 15.81 1.44
N ILE A 254 -19.93 17.07 1.11
CA ILE A 254 -18.75 17.52 0.35
C ILE A 254 -17.58 17.73 1.32
N LEU A 255 -17.84 18.36 2.46
CA LEU A 255 -16.87 18.63 3.52
C LEU A 255 -16.24 17.35 4.08
N ASP A 256 -17.06 16.34 4.38
CA ASP A 256 -16.61 15.02 4.87
C ASP A 256 -16.35 14.03 3.72
N GLY A 257 -16.40 14.49 2.46
CA GLY A 257 -16.21 13.67 1.27
C GLY A 257 -14.73 13.50 0.90
N PHE A 258 -14.41 12.43 0.17
CA PHE A 258 -13.03 12.08 -0.18
C PHE A 258 -12.22 13.23 -0.81
N GLY A 259 -12.83 14.12 -1.58
CA GLY A 259 -12.14 15.28 -2.18
C GLY A 259 -11.54 16.26 -1.16
N ASN A 260 -12.12 16.38 0.04
CA ASN A 260 -11.67 17.30 1.07
C ASN A 260 -10.76 16.67 2.12
N LEU A 261 -10.49 15.37 2.00
CA LEU A 261 -9.80 14.61 3.05
C LEU A 261 -8.41 14.19 2.61
N ALA A 262 -7.42 14.26 3.49
CA ALA A 262 -6.10 13.67 3.28
C ALA A 262 -5.70 12.85 4.50
N LEU A 263 -4.93 11.78 4.31
CA LEU A 263 -4.36 11.01 5.42
C LEU A 263 -2.93 11.49 5.67
N ILE A 264 -2.66 12.00 6.87
CA ILE A 264 -1.40 12.62 7.27
C ILE A 264 -0.99 12.17 8.68
N ASN A 265 0.18 12.62 9.16
CA ASN A 265 0.61 12.32 10.52
C ASN A 265 -0.19 13.14 11.56
N PRO A 266 -0.41 12.62 12.78
CA PRO A 266 -1.11 13.37 13.83
C PRO A 266 -0.47 14.72 14.18
N SER A 267 0.86 14.80 14.15
CA SER A 267 1.60 16.05 14.39
C SER A 267 1.33 17.08 13.30
N GLU A 268 1.34 16.67 12.03
CA GLU A 268 0.99 17.51 10.88
C GLU A 268 -0.47 17.98 10.98
N ASN A 269 -1.39 17.08 11.31
CA ASN A 269 -2.80 17.42 11.49
C ASN A 269 -3.02 18.43 12.63
N SER A 270 -2.31 18.25 13.74
CA SER A 270 -2.35 19.17 14.88
C SER A 270 -1.82 20.56 14.50
N THR A 271 -0.84 20.62 13.59
CA THR A 271 -0.25 21.88 13.10
C THR A 271 -1.23 22.62 12.18
N TYR A 272 -1.92 21.90 11.28
CA TYR A 272 -2.92 22.49 10.39
C TYR A 272 -4.21 22.91 11.12
N SER A 273 -4.73 22.07 12.01
CA SER A 273 -5.90 22.37 12.84
C SER A 273 -7.08 22.97 12.02
N ASN A 274 -7.78 23.96 12.57
CA ASN A 274 -8.90 24.67 11.94
C ASN A 274 -8.47 25.84 11.04
N ARG A 275 -7.19 25.92 10.63
CA ARG A 275 -6.71 27.00 9.76
C ARG A 275 -7.42 27.01 8.42
N ILE A 276 -7.52 28.18 7.79
CA ILE A 276 -8.08 28.28 6.45
C ILE A 276 -7.13 27.65 5.42
N ILE A 277 -7.69 27.20 4.29
CA ILE A 277 -6.95 26.47 3.25
C ILE A 277 -5.73 27.24 2.70
N ILE A 278 -5.78 28.57 2.66
CA ILE A 278 -4.65 29.40 2.19
C ILE A 278 -3.47 29.33 3.16
N GLU A 279 -3.73 29.39 4.47
CA GLU A 279 -2.69 29.22 5.49
C GLU A 279 -2.11 27.80 5.43
N LYS A 280 -2.97 26.76 5.33
CA LYS A 280 -2.52 25.37 5.20
C LYS A 280 -1.62 25.18 3.97
N LYS A 281 -1.98 25.82 2.84
CA LYS A 281 -1.18 25.82 1.61
C LYS A 281 0.21 26.43 1.84
N GLU A 282 0.28 27.62 2.44
CA GLU A 282 1.56 28.30 2.70
C GLU A 282 2.47 27.44 3.58
N MET A 283 1.93 26.94 4.69
CA MET A 283 2.63 26.03 5.59
C MET A 283 3.11 24.76 4.90
N PHE A 284 2.31 24.17 4.00
CA PHE A 284 2.68 22.99 3.23
C PHE A 284 3.85 23.26 2.28
N LEU A 285 3.86 24.40 1.60
CA LEU A 285 4.90 24.77 0.63
C LEU A 285 6.26 25.02 1.30
N GLU A 286 6.25 25.56 2.53
CA GLU A 286 7.47 25.79 3.33
C GLU A 286 8.13 24.50 3.82
N LYS A 287 7.41 23.39 3.88
CA LYS A 287 7.96 22.13 4.39
C LYS A 287 9.04 21.56 3.47
N PRO A 288 10.11 20.96 4.05
CA PRO A 288 11.19 20.34 3.28
C PRO A 288 10.77 19.02 2.62
N LYS A 289 9.63 18.45 2.99
CA LYS A 289 9.07 17.19 2.48
C LYS A 289 7.57 17.33 2.31
N TYR A 290 6.98 16.54 1.42
CA TYR A 290 5.54 16.49 1.26
C TYR A 290 4.89 15.64 2.35
N ASP A 291 3.90 16.21 3.04
CA ASP A 291 3.03 15.45 3.95
C ASP A 291 2.15 14.46 3.16
N SER A 292 1.72 14.84 1.95
CA SER A 292 0.84 14.06 1.08
C SER A 292 0.92 14.60 -0.34
N LEU A 293 0.97 13.71 -1.32
CA LEU A 293 0.92 14.07 -2.73
C LEU A 293 -0.49 14.53 -3.12
N LYS A 294 -1.53 14.00 -2.45
CA LYS A 294 -2.90 14.48 -2.61
C LYS A 294 -3.03 15.94 -2.16
N LEU A 295 -2.45 16.32 -1.02
CA LEU A 295 -2.40 17.72 -0.59
C LEU A 295 -1.65 18.60 -1.59
N ALA A 296 -0.50 18.15 -2.09
CA ALA A 296 0.24 18.87 -3.13
C ALA A 296 -0.62 19.15 -4.36
N HIS A 297 -1.40 18.15 -4.79
CA HIS A 297 -2.33 18.30 -5.91
C HIS A 297 -3.42 19.35 -5.63
N MET A 298 -4.12 19.25 -4.49
CA MET A 298 -5.16 20.22 -4.12
C MET A 298 -4.61 21.66 -4.07
N PHE A 299 -3.49 21.85 -3.38
CA PHE A 299 -2.87 23.16 -3.21
C PHE A 299 -2.40 23.77 -4.53
N PHE A 300 -1.98 22.94 -5.48
CA PHE A 300 -1.73 23.38 -6.84
C PHE A 300 -3.00 23.76 -7.59
N THR A 301 -4.07 22.96 -7.51
CA THR A 301 -5.35 23.23 -8.18
C THR A 301 -5.93 24.59 -7.80
N ILE A 302 -5.71 25.05 -6.56
CA ILE A 302 -6.23 26.32 -6.05
C ILE A 302 -5.22 27.49 -6.10
N ARG A 303 -3.98 27.27 -6.56
CA ARG A 303 -2.86 28.20 -6.33
C ARG A 303 -3.07 29.64 -6.79
N ASN A 304 -3.82 29.85 -7.87
CA ASN A 304 -4.07 31.15 -8.50
C ASN A 304 -5.47 31.71 -8.19
N LYS A 305 -6.21 31.09 -7.27
CA LYS A 305 -7.57 31.50 -6.91
C LYS A 305 -7.53 32.35 -5.63
N PRO A 306 -8.22 33.51 -5.56
CA PRO A 306 -8.36 34.24 -4.32
C PRO A 306 -9.24 33.44 -3.34
N TYR A 307 -9.07 33.67 -2.03
CA TYR A 307 -9.80 32.92 -1.01
C TYR A 307 -11.33 33.01 -1.17
N SER A 308 -11.84 34.16 -1.61
CA SER A 308 -13.26 34.39 -1.89
C SER A 308 -13.86 33.45 -2.93
N ASP A 309 -13.03 32.89 -3.80
CA ASP A 309 -13.48 32.08 -4.93
C ASP A 309 -13.34 30.57 -4.63
N LEU A 310 -12.81 30.22 -3.46
CA LEU A 310 -12.61 28.84 -3.03
C LEU A 310 -13.84 28.28 -2.35
N GLY A 311 -14.18 27.03 -2.64
CA GLY A 311 -15.28 26.34 -1.96
C GLY A 311 -15.59 24.96 -2.53
N GLU A 312 -16.86 24.58 -2.49
CA GLU A 312 -17.34 23.25 -2.89
C GLU A 312 -16.88 22.81 -4.28
N LYS A 313 -16.86 23.72 -5.26
CA LYS A 313 -16.45 23.43 -6.63
C LYS A 313 -15.03 22.89 -6.71
N ASP A 314 -14.13 23.37 -5.85
CA ASP A 314 -12.72 22.94 -5.81
C ASP A 314 -12.61 21.55 -5.17
N ILE A 315 -13.41 21.29 -4.14
CA ILE A 315 -13.49 19.95 -3.51
C ILE A 315 -14.03 18.93 -4.50
N ILE A 316 -15.10 19.26 -5.24
CA ILE A 316 -15.70 18.40 -6.26
C ILE A 316 -14.72 18.15 -7.40
N GLN A 317 -14.06 19.20 -7.91
CA GLN A 317 -13.03 19.06 -8.94
C GLN A 317 -11.92 18.11 -8.47
N HIS A 318 -11.37 18.35 -7.29
CA HIS A 318 -10.30 17.52 -6.73
C HIS A 318 -10.75 16.07 -6.53
N LYS A 319 -11.98 15.85 -6.03
CA LYS A 319 -12.56 14.50 -5.91
C LYS A 319 -12.57 13.78 -7.27
N ASN A 320 -13.05 14.44 -8.32
CA ASN A 320 -13.16 13.87 -9.66
C ASN A 320 -11.77 13.52 -10.24
N GLU A 321 -10.77 14.37 -10.01
CA GLU A 321 -9.38 14.11 -10.41
C GLU A 321 -8.80 12.88 -9.68
N MET A 322 -9.02 12.77 -8.37
CA MET A 322 -8.57 11.62 -7.58
C MET A 322 -9.27 10.33 -8.00
N GLU A 323 -10.58 10.40 -8.27
CA GLU A 323 -11.35 9.27 -8.81
C GLU A 323 -10.84 8.85 -10.19
N TYR A 324 -10.55 9.81 -11.07
CA TYR A 324 -9.95 9.54 -12.37
C TYR A 324 -8.64 8.75 -12.22
N PHE A 325 -7.70 9.20 -11.39
CA PHE A 325 -6.43 8.50 -11.20
C PHE A 325 -6.61 7.07 -10.66
N ILE A 326 -7.55 6.87 -9.73
CA ILE A 326 -7.85 5.54 -9.20
C ILE A 326 -8.46 4.65 -10.29
N ARG A 327 -9.48 5.12 -11.01
CA ARG A 327 -10.15 4.32 -12.04
C ARG A 327 -9.21 3.97 -13.20
N GLN A 328 -8.34 4.89 -13.59
CA GLN A 328 -7.25 4.65 -14.55
C GLN A 328 -6.31 3.53 -14.07
N TYR A 329 -5.87 3.62 -12.81
CA TYR A 329 -4.93 2.63 -12.26
C TYR A 329 -5.50 1.20 -12.21
N TYR A 330 -6.81 1.08 -11.98
CA TYR A 330 -7.56 -0.19 -11.98
C TYR A 330 -8.03 -0.63 -13.39
N GLY A 331 -7.75 0.15 -14.44
CA GLY A 331 -8.11 -0.20 -15.82
C GLY A 331 -9.61 -0.08 -16.14
N ILE A 332 -10.37 0.65 -15.32
CA ILE A 332 -11.80 0.91 -15.55
C ILE A 332 -12.00 1.91 -16.68
N ILE A 333 -11.06 2.85 -16.82
CA ILE A 333 -11.02 3.86 -17.87
C ILE A 333 -9.60 3.93 -18.45
N ALA A 334 -9.51 4.45 -19.68
CA ALA A 334 -8.32 4.41 -20.55
C ALA A 334 -7.40 5.63 -20.45
#